data_AF-A0A3M0YQ54-F1
#
_entry.id   AF-A0A3M0YQ54-F1
#
_cell.length_a   1.000
_cell.length_b   1.000
_cell.length_c   1.000
_cell.angle_alpha   90.00
_cell.angle_beta   90.00
_cell.angle_gamma   90.00
#
_symmetry.space_group_name_H-M   'P 1'
#
loop_
_entity.id
_entity.type
_entity.pdbx_description
1 polymer ?
#
loop_
_entity_poly.entity_id
_entity_poly.type
_entity_poly.pdbx_seq_one_letter_code
_entity_poly.pdbx_strand_id
1 'polypeptide(L)' 'MWPHAPEGTFAAQGNKNNICLIIPAWKTVIVRLGQDKIINTDLYDGVFAILSPYLDGSTPRVTKK' A
#
# COMPACT_ATOMS: atom_id res chain seq x y z
N MET A 1 -12.88 4.58 0.35
CA MET A 1 -12.40 3.19 0.07
C MET A 1 -11.49 3.29 -1.14
N TRP A 2 -10.30 2.68 -1.12
CA TRP A 2 -9.25 2.88 -2.15
C TRP A 2 -9.53 2.07 -3.42
N PRO A 3 -9.87 2.71 -4.56
CA PRO A 3 -10.21 1.99 -5.79
C PRO A 3 -9.08 1.13 -6.37
N HIS A 4 -7.83 1.49 -6.12
CA HIS A 4 -6.67 0.76 -6.64
C HIS A 4 -6.16 -0.32 -5.66
N ALA A 5 -6.72 -0.41 -4.46
CA ALA A 5 -6.34 -1.45 -3.51
C ALA A 5 -6.89 -2.81 -3.97
N PRO A 6 -6.06 -3.86 -4.03
CA PRO A 6 -6.55 -5.21 -4.29
C PRO A 6 -7.59 -5.65 -3.28
N GLU A 7 -8.53 -6.49 -3.73
CA GLU A 7 -9.51 -7.11 -2.85
C GLU A 7 -8.81 -7.88 -1.71
N GLY A 8 -9.39 -7.81 -0.51
CA GLY A 8 -8.80 -8.42 0.69
C GLY A 8 -7.63 -7.63 1.30
N THR A 9 -7.37 -6.40 0.84
CA THR A 9 -6.44 -5.50 1.53
C THR A 9 -6.94 -5.16 2.93
N PHE A 10 -6.10 -5.39 3.93
CA PHE A 10 -6.36 -4.98 5.32
C PHE A 10 -5.58 -3.71 5.65
N ALA A 11 -6.19 -2.84 6.46
CA ALA A 11 -5.56 -1.64 6.96
C ALA A 11 -5.80 -1.43 8.45
N ALA A 12 -4.73 -1.09 9.17
CA ALA A 12 -4.79 -0.59 10.54
C ALA A 12 -4.13 0.78 10.61
N GLN A 13 -4.90 1.78 11.02
CA GLN A 13 -4.44 3.16 11.12
C GLN A 13 -4.18 3.53 12.59
N GLY A 14 -3.03 4.16 12.84
CA GLY A 14 -2.69 4.80 14.10
C GLY A 14 -2.80 6.31 14.04
N ASN A 15 -2.44 6.99 15.13
CA ASN A 15 -2.43 8.46 15.17
C ASN A 15 -1.31 9.05 14.28
N LYS A 16 -1.43 10.34 13.92
CA LYS A 16 -0.42 11.10 13.16
C LYS A 16 0.09 10.37 11.91
N ASN A 17 -0.85 9.79 11.15
CA ASN A 17 -0.60 9.23 9.82
C ASN A 17 0.33 8.01 9.83
N ASN A 18 0.34 7.28 10.96
CA ASN A 18 0.83 5.90 11.01
C ASN A 18 -0.19 4.97 10.35
N ILE A 19 0.25 4.10 9.45
CA ILE A 19 -0.62 3.08 8.85
C ILE A 19 0.16 1.79 8.56
N CYS A 20 -0.50 0.66 8.77
CA CYS A 20 -0.08 -0.65 8.32
C CYS A 20 -1.09 -1.16 7.28
N LEU A 21 -0.60 -1.50 6.08
CA LEU A 21 -1.38 -2.05 4.97
C LEU A 21 -0.87 -3.46 4.67
N ILE A 22 -1.77 -4.44 4.70
CA ILE A 22 -1.47 -5.84 4.38
C ILE A 22 -2.20 -6.17 3.08
N ILE A 23 -1.45 -6.58 2.06
CA ILE A 23 -1.96 -6.78 0.70
C ILE A 23 -1.62 -8.20 0.24
N PRO A 24 -2.47 -9.20 0.55
CA PRO A 24 -2.18 -10.61 0.28
C PRO A 24 -1.91 -10.90 -1.20
N ALA A 25 -2.67 -10.28 -2.11
CA ALA A 25 -2.51 -10.44 -3.56
C ALA A 25 -1.08 -10.10 -4.04
N TRP A 26 -0.44 -9.11 -3.42
CA TRP A 26 0.92 -8.68 -3.72
C TRP A 26 1.98 -9.34 -2.83
N LYS A 27 1.59 -10.20 -1.89
CA LYS A 27 2.47 -10.78 -0.85
C LYS A 27 3.31 -9.70 -0.16
N THR A 28 2.69 -8.55 0.12
CA THR A 28 3.38 -7.33 0.55
C THR A 28 2.72 -6.75 1.80
N VAL A 29 3.55 -6.19 2.70
CA VAL A 29 3.11 -5.36 3.82
C VAL A 29 3.79 -4.00 3.68
N ILE A 30 3.00 -2.92 3.79
CA ILE A 30 3.50 -1.55 3.77
C ILE A 30 3.25 -0.92 5.13
N VAL A 31 4.31 -0.42 5.75
CA VAL A 31 4.22 0.30 7.01
C VAL A 31 4.74 1.71 6.80
N ARG A 32 3.88 2.71 7.03
CA ARG A 32 4.30 4.11 7.15
C ARG A 32 4.34 4.47 8.62
N LEU A 33 5.49 4.98 9.06
CA LEU A 33 5.63 5.60 10.37
C LEU A 33 5.60 7.13 10.22
N GLY A 34 4.50 7.74 10.68
CA GLY A 34 4.28 9.18 10.67
C GLY A 34 4.34 9.77 12.07
N GLN A 35 4.96 10.94 12.19
CA GLN A 35 4.82 11.81 13.37
C GLN A 35 4.34 13.22 12.97
N ASP A 36 3.82 13.32 11.76
CA ASP A 36 3.54 14.57 11.07
C ASP A 36 2.08 14.99 11.26
N LYS A 37 1.33 15.09 10.16
CA LYS A 37 -0.04 15.58 10.09
C LYS A 37 -1.05 14.45 10.09
N ILE A 38 -2.24 14.70 10.61
CA ILE A 38 -3.42 13.87 10.34
C ILE A 38 -3.87 14.17 8.91
N ILE A 39 -4.07 13.13 8.10
CA ILE A 39 -4.51 13.27 6.70
C ILE A 39 -5.80 12.51 6.46
N ASN A 40 -6.48 12.82 5.34
CA ASN A 40 -7.53 11.95 4.82
C ASN A 40 -6.89 10.63 4.36
N THR A 41 -7.45 9.51 4.82
CA THR A 41 -7.02 8.16 4.45
C THR A 41 -7.16 7.87 2.97
N ASP A 42 -8.09 8.50 2.25
CA ASP A 42 -8.27 8.27 0.81
C ASP A 42 -7.02 8.61 -0.01
N LEU A 43 -6.12 9.47 0.50
CA LEU A 43 -4.86 9.79 -0.16
C LEU A 43 -3.91 8.59 -0.30
N TYR A 44 -4.11 7.53 0.49
CA TYR A 44 -3.33 6.29 0.33
C TYR A 44 -3.67 5.52 -0.96
N ASP A 45 -4.77 5.84 -1.64
CA ASP A 45 -5.08 5.26 -2.96
C ASP A 45 -3.93 5.45 -3.95
N GLY A 46 -3.26 6.61 -3.91
CA GLY A 46 -2.11 6.90 -4.75
C GLY A 46 -0.93 5.94 -4.54
N VAL A 47 -0.77 5.38 -3.34
CA VAL A 47 0.26 4.36 -3.08
C VAL A 47 -0.06 3.09 -3.85
N PHE A 48 -1.32 2.65 -3.83
CA PHE A 48 -1.75 1.47 -4.59
C PHE A 48 -1.64 1.70 -6.10
N ALA A 49 -2.07 2.87 -6.59
CA ALA A 49 -1.94 3.23 -8.00
C ALA A 49 -0.48 3.17 -8.49
N ILE A 50 0.46 3.72 -7.71
CA ILE A 50 1.89 3.72 -8.05
C ILE A 50 2.49 2.31 -8.00
N LEU A 51 2.15 1.52 -6.98
CA LEU A 51 2.80 0.22 -6.75
C LEU A 51 2.20 -0.93 -7.56
N SER A 52 0.93 -0.83 -7.95
CA SER A 52 0.23 -1.90 -8.67
C SER A 52 1.00 -2.45 -9.87
N PRO A 53 1.61 -1.64 -10.76
CA PRO A 53 2.30 -2.17 -11.96
C PRO A 53 3.55 -2.97 -11.63
N TYR A 54 4.07 -2.85 -10.41
CA TYR A 54 5.30 -3.51 -9.97
C TYR A 54 5.05 -4.72 -9.07
N LEU A 55 3.87 -4.80 -8.46
CA LEU A 55 3.56 -5.76 -7.40
C LEU A 55 2.41 -6.71 -7.73
N ASP A 56 1.62 -6.43 -8.76
CA ASP A 56 0.54 -7.31 -9.24
C ASP A 56 1.04 -8.60 -9.90
N GLY A 57 2.36 -8.72 -10.10
CA GLY A 57 2.99 -9.88 -10.72
C GLY A 57 2.91 -9.89 -12.25
N SER A 58 2.35 -8.85 -12.89
CA SER A 58 2.37 -8.71 -14.35
C SER A 58 3.75 -8.35 -14.87
N THR A 59 4.57 -7.68 -14.06
CA THR A 59 5.92 -7.26 -14.42
C THR A 59 6.98 -8.28 -13.97
N PRO A 60 7.79 -8.86 -14.88
CA PRO A 60 8.85 -9.79 -14.50
C PRO A 60 9.85 -9.14 -13.54
N ARG A 61 10.11 -9.78 -12.38
CA ARG A 61 11.21 -9.34 -11.52
C ARG A 61 12.53 -9.56 -12.27
N VAL A 62 13.25 -8.48 -12.56
CA VAL A 62 14.61 -8.57 -13.09
C VAL A 62 15.50 -9.14 -11.97
N THR A 63 15.76 -10.44 -12.00
CA THR A 63 16.83 -11.05 -11.23
C THR A 63 18.15 -10.66 -11.88
N LYS A 64 18.89 -9.72 -11.28
CA LYS A 64 20.31 -9.57 -11.60
C LYS A 64 21.01 -10.88 -11.18
N LYS A 65 21.63 -11.55 -12.16
CA LYS A 65 22.55 -12.68 -11.94
C LYS A 65 23.83 -12.19 -11.28
#